data_AF-A0A662BTC2-F1
#
_entry.id   AF-A0A662BTC2-F1
#
_cell.length_a   1.000
_cell.length_b   1.000
_cell.length_c   1.000
_cell.angle_alpha   90.00
_cell.angle_beta   90.00
_cell.angle_gamma   90.00
#
_symmetry.space_group_name_H-M   'P 1'
#
loop_
_entity.id
_entity.type
_entity.pdbx_description
1 polymer ?
#
loop_
_entity_poly.entity_id
_entity_poly.type
_entity_poly.pdbx_seq_one_letter_code
_entity_poly.pdbx_strand_id
1 'polypeptide(L)'
;MRNKLLSASIFTLIAFIFVWSCKHEPEEMAGPDPPTPQPCDTLNLTYIADVYPIFDQYCVFCHGGATPEGGIDLTNYEVVALLTQSGQLLGAINHDPGYSPMPKDADKLSFCQIRTIAIWANDTIFPQPGNPCDPDTVYFEKDLLPLLQSSCAQPGCHDAITMQDGVRLTDYNSVIQTADVDPFDPEGSKIYKVVTEDEPQDRMPPPPANPWPQENIDMLYKWISQGAQNLFCDEEECDTSDVSYTIPVSGIIQKHCLGCHNDNSLLGGLSLEGYDKVVTIASDGRLLGTVKHEVGYPAMPKNSSKLSDCKILQLEIWTQNGTPQ
;
A
#
# COMPACT_ATOMS: atom_id res chain seq x y z
N MET A 1 -46.33 98.11 -31.79
CA MET A 1 -45.74 96.75 -31.88
C MET A 1 -46.81 95.89 -32.56
N ARG A 2 -46.75 95.68 -33.90
CA ARG A 2 -46.35 94.43 -34.61
C ARG A 2 -46.86 93.17 -33.89
N ASN A 3 -47.56 92.18 -34.44
CA ASN A 3 -47.97 91.72 -35.78
C ASN A 3 -49.07 90.63 -35.52
N LYS A 4 -50.13 90.43 -36.34
CA LYS A 4 -50.27 89.38 -37.40
C LYS A 4 -49.73 87.99 -36.97
N LEU A 5 -50.31 86.81 -37.23
CA LEU A 5 -51.49 86.25 -37.92
C LEU A 5 -51.32 84.69 -37.81
N LEU A 6 -52.34 83.91 -38.20
CA LEU A 6 -52.29 82.53 -38.77
C LEU A 6 -52.21 81.27 -37.87
N SER A 7 -53.35 80.57 -37.82
CA SER A 7 -53.60 79.19 -38.33
C SER A 7 -52.51 78.12 -38.22
N ALA A 8 -52.85 76.99 -37.58
CA ALA A 8 -52.56 75.65 -38.11
C ALA A 8 -53.40 74.56 -37.42
N SER A 9 -54.21 73.85 -38.20
CA SER A 9 -54.82 72.56 -37.87
C SER A 9 -53.74 71.53 -37.53
N ILE A 10 -53.90 70.82 -36.41
CA ILE A 10 -53.09 69.64 -36.09
C ILE A 10 -54.01 68.41 -36.15
N PHE A 11 -53.97 67.76 -37.31
CA PHE A 11 -54.45 66.39 -37.52
C PHE A 11 -53.56 65.46 -36.68
N THR A 12 -54.10 64.90 -35.61
CA THR A 12 -53.38 63.92 -34.79
C THR A 12 -53.43 62.56 -35.49
N LEU A 13 -52.42 62.29 -36.32
CA LEU A 13 -52.16 60.99 -36.92
C LEU A 13 -51.72 60.02 -35.79
N ILE A 14 -52.63 59.17 -35.31
CA ILE A 14 -52.28 58.06 -34.41
C ILE A 14 -51.51 57.04 -35.25
N ALA A 15 -50.19 57.10 -35.20
CA ALA A 15 -49.33 56.05 -35.70
C ALA A 15 -49.45 54.84 -34.76
N PHE A 16 -50.09 53.78 -35.23
CA PHE A 16 -50.05 52.46 -34.62
C PHE A 16 -48.61 51.96 -34.67
N ILE A 17 -47.85 52.17 -33.59
CA ILE A 17 -46.56 51.53 -33.39
C ILE A 17 -46.85 50.06 -33.09
N PHE A 18 -46.73 49.21 -34.11
CA PHE A 18 -46.53 47.78 -33.92
C PHE A 18 -45.21 47.61 -33.15
N VAL A 19 -45.30 47.48 -31.83
CA VAL A 19 -44.21 46.91 -31.04
C VAL A 19 -44.11 45.45 -31.45
N TRP A 20 -43.21 45.18 -32.40
CA TRP A 20 -42.65 43.85 -32.58
C TRP A 20 -41.96 43.50 -31.25
N SER A 21 -42.67 42.71 -30.45
CA SER A 21 -42.08 41.99 -29.35
C SER A 21 -41.14 40.96 -29.94
N CYS A 22 -39.86 41.30 -30.11
CA CYS A 22 -38.82 40.30 -30.16
C CYS A 22 -38.80 39.63 -28.79
N LYS A 23 -39.50 38.50 -28.67
CA LYS A 23 -39.37 37.58 -27.55
C LYS A 23 -37.92 37.09 -27.62
N HIS A 24 -37.05 37.65 -26.79
CA HIS A 24 -35.70 37.11 -26.63
C HIS A 24 -35.90 35.76 -25.94
N GLU A 25 -35.82 34.67 -26.71
CA GLU A 25 -35.57 33.36 -26.13
C GLU A 25 -34.25 33.49 -25.37
N PRO A 26 -34.17 33.08 -24.10
CA PRO A 26 -32.88 33.03 -23.45
C PRO A 26 -32.05 32.05 -24.27
N GLU A 27 -30.98 32.54 -24.90
CA GLU A 27 -29.92 31.66 -25.35
C GLU A 27 -29.51 30.86 -24.11
N GLU A 28 -29.83 29.57 -24.12
CA GLU A 28 -29.09 28.61 -23.32
C GLU A 28 -27.63 28.85 -23.69
N MET A 29 -26.91 29.53 -22.79
CA MET A 29 -25.47 29.47 -22.73
C MET A 29 -25.18 28.00 -22.56
N ALA A 30 -24.99 27.28 -23.66
CA ALA A 30 -24.40 25.96 -23.64
C ALA A 30 -23.13 26.14 -22.83
N GLY A 31 -23.14 25.58 -21.61
CA GLY A 31 -21.92 25.46 -20.83
C GLY A 31 -20.86 24.79 -21.71
N PRO A 32 -19.56 24.96 -21.40
CA PRO A 32 -18.53 24.23 -22.12
C PRO A 32 -18.97 22.77 -22.22
N ASP A 33 -18.97 22.23 -23.46
CA ASP A 33 -19.32 20.84 -23.71
C ASP A 33 -18.65 19.97 -22.65
N PRO A 34 -19.34 18.96 -22.07
CA PRO A 34 -18.70 18.02 -21.16
C PRO A 34 -17.41 17.55 -21.81
N PRO A 35 -16.26 17.57 -21.10
CA PRO A 35 -15.01 17.16 -21.70
C PRO A 35 -15.23 15.80 -22.35
N THR A 36 -15.07 15.76 -23.67
CA THR A 36 -15.10 14.51 -24.43
C THR A 36 -14.24 13.51 -23.66
N PRO A 37 -14.77 12.32 -23.28
CA PRO A 37 -14.03 11.38 -22.45
C PRO A 37 -12.65 11.20 -23.05
N GLN A 38 -11.63 11.68 -22.35
CA GLN A 38 -10.26 11.54 -22.82
C GLN A 38 -10.04 10.04 -23.02
N PRO A 39 -9.61 9.59 -24.21
CA PRO A 39 -9.35 8.18 -24.42
C PRO A 39 -8.29 7.78 -23.40
N CYS A 40 -8.67 6.90 -22.49
CA CYS A 40 -7.75 6.33 -21.52
C CYS A 40 -6.65 5.61 -22.31
N ASP A 41 -5.39 5.76 -21.91
CA ASP A 41 -4.35 4.90 -22.44
C ASP A 41 -4.53 3.52 -21.84
N THR A 42 -4.93 2.56 -22.68
CA THR A 42 -5.26 1.19 -22.25
C THR A 42 -4.48 0.17 -23.07
N LEU A 43 -3.37 0.59 -23.66
CA LEU A 43 -2.48 -0.30 -24.41
C LEU A 43 -1.44 -0.87 -23.45
N ASN A 44 -1.27 -2.19 -23.45
CA ASN A 44 -0.30 -2.91 -22.62
C ASN A 44 -0.44 -2.65 -21.10
N LEU A 45 -1.67 -2.66 -20.60
CA LEU A 45 -1.92 -2.53 -19.16
C LEU A 45 -1.21 -3.65 -18.39
N THR A 46 -0.50 -3.27 -17.35
CA THR A 46 0.07 -4.18 -16.36
C THR A 46 -0.54 -3.88 -15.00
N TYR A 47 -0.59 -4.90 -14.15
CA TYR A 47 -1.11 -4.69 -12.80
C TYR A 47 -0.26 -3.65 -12.05
N ILE A 48 1.07 -3.81 -12.07
CA ILE A 48 1.99 -3.00 -11.28
C ILE A 48 2.02 -1.54 -11.73
N ALA A 49 2.12 -1.26 -13.04
CA ALA A 49 2.29 0.11 -13.51
C ALA A 49 0.98 0.89 -13.58
N ASP A 50 -0.15 0.22 -13.85
CA ASP A 50 -1.39 0.90 -14.23
C ASP A 50 -2.54 0.71 -13.24
N VAL A 51 -2.64 -0.47 -12.62
CA VAL A 51 -3.76 -0.83 -11.74
C VAL A 51 -3.42 -0.52 -10.28
N TYR A 52 -2.24 -0.96 -9.83
CA TYR A 52 -1.80 -0.81 -8.46
C TYR A 52 -1.82 0.65 -7.97
N PRO A 53 -1.36 1.66 -8.75
CA PRO A 53 -1.42 3.05 -8.29
C PRO A 53 -2.84 3.54 -7.99
N ILE A 54 -3.86 2.98 -8.65
CA ILE A 54 -5.27 3.29 -8.37
C ILE A 54 -5.67 2.66 -7.03
N PHE A 55 -5.28 1.41 -6.77
CA PHE A 55 -5.55 0.76 -5.49
C PHE A 55 -4.84 1.47 -4.34
N ASP A 56 -3.56 1.76 -4.50
CA ASP A 56 -2.74 2.46 -3.51
C ASP A 56 -3.35 3.81 -3.14
N GLN A 57 -3.73 4.60 -4.15
CA GLN A 57 -4.26 5.95 -3.93
C GLN A 57 -5.68 5.97 -3.31
N TYR A 58 -6.58 5.09 -3.76
CA TYR A 58 -8.01 5.22 -3.46
C TYR A 58 -8.57 4.14 -2.54
N CYS A 59 -7.84 3.05 -2.31
CA CYS A 59 -8.38 1.87 -1.64
C CYS A 59 -7.56 1.47 -0.41
N VAL A 60 -6.23 1.42 -0.54
CA VAL A 60 -5.30 0.86 0.46
C VAL A 60 -5.32 1.61 1.79
N PHE A 61 -5.71 2.89 1.80
CA PHE A 61 -5.84 3.65 3.05
C PHE A 61 -6.77 3.00 4.08
N CYS A 62 -7.94 2.49 3.63
CA CYS A 62 -8.90 1.79 4.47
C CYS A 62 -8.74 0.26 4.38
N HIS A 63 -8.38 -0.24 3.20
CA HIS A 63 -8.27 -1.66 2.90
C HIS A 63 -6.82 -2.16 2.91
N GLY A 64 -5.98 -1.65 3.80
CA GLY A 64 -4.58 -2.08 3.95
C GLY A 64 -4.11 -2.03 5.40
N GLY A 65 -2.86 -2.45 5.64
CA GLY A 65 -2.24 -2.46 6.97
C GLY A 65 -2.73 -3.60 7.88
N ALA A 66 -2.43 -3.52 9.18
CA ALA A 66 -2.67 -4.61 10.14
C ALA A 66 -4.16 -4.88 10.46
N THR A 67 -5.06 -3.93 10.17
CA THR A 67 -6.50 -4.05 10.44
C THR A 67 -7.33 -3.47 9.28
N PRO A 68 -7.39 -4.17 8.13
CA PRO A 68 -8.10 -3.69 6.96
C PRO A 68 -9.62 -3.65 7.20
N GLU A 69 -10.28 -2.58 6.73
CA GLU A 69 -11.73 -2.43 6.84
C GLU A 69 -12.48 -3.57 6.14
N GLY A 70 -13.51 -4.10 6.82
CA GLY A 70 -14.26 -5.25 6.34
C GLY A 70 -13.46 -6.55 6.26
N GLY A 71 -12.22 -6.59 6.80
CA GLY A 71 -11.32 -7.73 6.67
C GLY A 71 -10.79 -7.93 5.25
N ILE A 72 -10.86 -6.91 4.40
CA ILE A 72 -10.44 -6.96 3.00
C ILE A 72 -9.11 -6.23 2.86
N ASP A 73 -8.03 -6.98 2.71
CA ASP A 73 -6.69 -6.44 2.46
C ASP A 73 -6.41 -6.38 0.96
N LEU A 74 -6.49 -5.18 0.39
CA LEU A 74 -6.21 -4.91 -1.02
C LEU A 74 -4.71 -4.70 -1.31
N THR A 75 -3.84 -4.81 -0.31
CA THR A 75 -2.39 -4.97 -0.54
C THR A 75 -2.04 -6.42 -0.92
N ASN A 76 -2.93 -7.37 -0.62
CA ASN A 76 -2.81 -8.78 -1.00
C ASN A 76 -3.46 -9.04 -2.37
N TYR A 77 -2.66 -9.45 -3.34
CA TYR A 77 -3.14 -9.74 -4.69
C TYR A 77 -4.13 -10.89 -4.78
N GLU A 78 -3.98 -11.94 -3.97
CA GLU A 78 -4.91 -13.06 -3.97
C GLU A 78 -6.32 -12.58 -3.58
N VAL A 79 -6.40 -11.63 -2.64
CA VAL A 79 -7.65 -10.97 -2.26
C VAL A 79 -8.18 -10.12 -3.42
N VAL A 80 -7.34 -9.31 -4.06
CA VAL A 80 -7.73 -8.52 -5.24
C VAL A 80 -8.24 -9.42 -6.37
N ALA A 81 -7.55 -10.51 -6.66
CA ALA A 81 -7.92 -11.50 -7.66
C ALA A 81 -9.23 -12.21 -7.31
N LEU A 82 -9.46 -12.58 -6.04
CA LEU A 82 -10.70 -13.19 -5.57
C LEU A 82 -11.90 -12.23 -5.71
N LEU A 83 -11.72 -10.97 -5.31
CA LEU A 83 -12.73 -9.92 -5.44
C LEU A 83 -13.03 -9.59 -6.90
N THR A 84 -12.01 -9.66 -7.76
CA THR A 84 -12.17 -9.45 -9.20
C THR A 84 -12.94 -10.61 -9.84
N GLN A 85 -12.56 -11.85 -9.57
CA GLN A 85 -13.21 -13.06 -10.10
C GLN A 85 -14.65 -13.22 -9.63
N SER A 86 -14.95 -12.82 -8.38
CA SER A 86 -16.33 -12.83 -7.85
C SER A 86 -17.20 -11.69 -8.38
N GLY A 87 -16.62 -10.71 -9.08
CA GLY A 87 -17.29 -9.49 -9.53
C GLY A 87 -17.52 -8.46 -8.42
N GLN A 88 -17.12 -8.75 -7.18
CA GLN A 88 -17.29 -7.83 -6.04
C GLN A 88 -16.49 -6.54 -6.21
N LEU A 89 -15.27 -6.62 -6.72
CA LEU A 89 -14.44 -5.44 -6.95
C LEU A 89 -15.12 -4.48 -7.93
N LEU A 90 -15.42 -4.96 -9.14
CA LEU A 90 -16.03 -4.12 -10.18
C LEU A 90 -17.42 -3.64 -9.78
N GLY A 91 -18.23 -4.47 -9.12
CA GLY A 91 -19.55 -4.07 -8.63
C GLY A 91 -19.48 -2.97 -7.57
N ALA A 92 -18.52 -3.08 -6.63
CA ALA A 92 -18.32 -2.08 -5.57
C ALA A 92 -17.83 -0.74 -6.13
N ILE A 93 -16.77 -0.73 -6.95
CA ILE A 93 -16.24 0.51 -7.54
C ILE A 93 -17.16 1.11 -8.61
N ASN A 94 -18.06 0.29 -9.19
CA ASN A 94 -19.09 0.81 -10.07
C ASN A 94 -20.27 1.44 -9.34
N HIS A 95 -20.38 1.24 -8.03
CA HIS A 95 -21.57 1.53 -7.24
C HIS A 95 -22.81 0.82 -7.82
N ASP A 96 -22.62 -0.43 -8.27
CA ASP A 96 -23.69 -1.21 -8.88
C ASP A 96 -24.73 -1.62 -7.84
N PRO A 97 -26.03 -1.70 -8.22
CA PRO A 97 -27.08 -2.15 -7.31
C PRO A 97 -26.77 -3.55 -6.74
N GLY A 98 -26.86 -3.69 -5.41
CA GLY A 98 -26.60 -4.95 -4.72
C GLY A 98 -25.17 -5.11 -4.20
N TYR A 99 -24.25 -4.19 -4.53
CA TYR A 99 -22.92 -4.12 -3.95
C TYR A 99 -22.84 -2.98 -2.92
N SER A 100 -21.91 -3.10 -1.97
CA SER A 100 -21.58 -1.97 -1.09
C SER A 100 -20.72 -0.98 -1.89
N PRO A 101 -21.17 0.28 -2.08
CA PRO A 101 -20.46 1.23 -2.92
C PRO A 101 -19.13 1.62 -2.27
N MET A 102 -18.07 1.60 -3.09
CA MET A 102 -16.70 1.96 -2.68
C MET A 102 -16.04 2.89 -3.71
N PRO A 103 -15.25 3.91 -3.28
CA PRO A 103 -14.89 4.21 -1.89
C PRO A 103 -16.07 4.68 -1.03
N LYS A 104 -16.08 4.29 0.25
CA LYS A 104 -17.25 4.49 1.13
C LYS A 104 -17.52 5.98 1.33
N ASP A 105 -18.78 6.37 1.13
CA ASP A 105 -19.26 7.76 1.32
C ASP A 105 -18.49 8.82 0.49
N ALA A 106 -17.80 8.38 -0.57
CA ALA A 106 -17.07 9.22 -1.50
C ALA A 106 -17.68 9.16 -2.91
N ASP A 107 -17.25 10.09 -3.75
CA ASP A 107 -17.55 10.02 -5.18
C ASP A 107 -16.90 8.78 -5.80
N LYS A 108 -17.58 8.27 -6.83
CA LYS A 108 -17.09 7.17 -7.65
C LYS A 108 -15.72 7.53 -8.26
N LEU A 109 -14.84 6.54 -8.37
CA LEU A 109 -13.59 6.69 -9.14
C LEU A 109 -13.87 7.26 -10.54
N SER A 110 -12.87 7.93 -11.12
CA SER A 110 -13.02 8.47 -12.47
C SER A 110 -13.26 7.37 -13.50
N PHE A 111 -13.89 7.74 -14.62
CA PHE A 111 -14.15 6.81 -15.72
C PHE A 111 -12.88 6.06 -16.18
N CYS A 112 -11.74 6.75 -16.30
CA CYS A 112 -10.51 6.09 -16.73
C CYS A 112 -9.95 5.15 -15.67
N GLN A 113 -10.02 5.47 -14.38
CA GLN A 113 -9.56 4.57 -13.32
C GLN A 113 -10.36 3.26 -13.31
N ILE A 114 -11.68 3.36 -13.36
CA ILE A 114 -12.56 2.18 -13.41
C ILE A 114 -12.32 1.41 -14.70
N ARG A 115 -12.16 2.10 -15.84
CA ARG A 115 -11.90 1.45 -17.12
C ARG A 115 -10.56 0.73 -17.14
N THR A 116 -9.51 1.28 -16.54
CA THR A 116 -8.21 0.61 -16.39
C THR A 116 -8.37 -0.67 -15.56
N ILE A 117 -9.03 -0.59 -14.40
CA ILE A 117 -9.30 -1.77 -13.56
C ILE A 117 -10.16 -2.79 -14.32
N ALA A 118 -11.18 -2.36 -15.06
CA ALA A 118 -12.09 -3.24 -15.78
C ALA A 118 -11.42 -3.94 -16.97
N ILE A 119 -10.58 -3.24 -17.74
CA ILE A 119 -9.82 -3.85 -18.83
C ILE A 119 -8.81 -4.83 -18.27
N TRP A 120 -8.05 -4.44 -17.23
CA TRP A 120 -7.17 -5.37 -16.54
C TRP A 120 -7.94 -6.60 -16.05
N ALA A 121 -9.05 -6.43 -15.34
CA ALA A 121 -9.85 -7.53 -14.81
C ALA A 121 -10.39 -8.48 -15.89
N ASN A 122 -10.67 -7.97 -17.10
CA ASN A 122 -11.23 -8.73 -18.20
C ASN A 122 -10.15 -9.41 -19.07
N ASP A 123 -9.02 -8.73 -19.30
CA ASP A 123 -7.92 -9.22 -20.13
C ASP A 123 -6.95 -10.10 -19.35
N THR A 124 -6.97 -9.98 -18.02
CA THR A 124 -6.31 -10.92 -17.12
C THR A 124 -7.08 -12.23 -17.18
N ILE A 125 -6.54 -13.21 -17.89
CA ILE A 125 -6.78 -14.59 -17.48
C ILE A 125 -6.24 -14.64 -16.04
N PHE A 126 -7.06 -15.06 -15.09
CA PHE A 126 -6.59 -15.48 -13.77
C PHE A 126 -6.31 -17.00 -13.82
N PRO A 127 -5.40 -17.53 -14.65
CA PRO A 127 -4.94 -18.87 -14.37
C PRO A 127 -4.23 -18.76 -13.02
N GLN A 128 -4.38 -19.75 -12.14
CA GLN A 128 -3.28 -20.02 -11.25
C GLN A 128 -2.11 -20.39 -12.18
N PRO A 129 -1.19 -19.43 -12.41
CA PRO A 129 0.02 -19.33 -11.63
C PRO A 129 0.15 -17.93 -11.03
N GLY A 130 0.70 -17.86 -9.83
CA GLY A 130 0.91 -16.60 -9.15
C GLY A 130 1.75 -15.60 -9.96
N ASN A 131 1.67 -14.32 -9.60
CA ASN A 131 2.57 -13.25 -9.97
C ASN A 131 3.96 -13.55 -9.38
N PRO A 132 4.88 -14.21 -10.11
CA PRO A 132 6.14 -14.65 -9.52
C PRO A 132 6.96 -13.42 -9.12
N CYS A 133 7.66 -13.52 -7.99
CA CYS A 133 8.52 -12.45 -7.54
C CYS A 133 9.70 -12.28 -8.50
N ASP A 134 10.00 -11.04 -8.88
CA ASP A 134 11.23 -10.70 -9.55
C ASP A 134 12.35 -10.64 -8.50
N PRO A 135 13.42 -11.46 -8.61
CA PRO A 135 14.54 -11.43 -7.67
C PRO A 135 15.24 -10.06 -7.64
N ASP A 136 15.11 -9.27 -8.71
CA ASP A 136 15.65 -7.93 -8.82
C ASP A 136 14.66 -6.84 -8.35
N THR A 137 13.54 -7.19 -7.73
CA THR A 137 12.59 -6.23 -7.15
C THR A 137 12.49 -6.39 -5.64
N VAL A 138 12.53 -5.26 -4.91
CA VAL A 138 12.18 -5.21 -3.49
C VAL A 138 10.69 -4.95 -3.33
N TYR A 139 10.00 -5.82 -2.60
CA TYR A 139 8.56 -5.74 -2.32
C TYR A 139 8.36 -5.24 -0.89
N PHE A 140 7.73 -4.08 -0.68
CA PHE A 140 7.72 -3.42 0.63
C PHE A 140 7.19 -4.31 1.76
N GLU A 141 5.98 -4.86 1.64
CA GLU A 141 5.34 -5.68 2.68
C GLU A 141 6.12 -6.98 2.96
N LYS A 142 6.67 -7.60 1.91
CA LYS A 142 7.40 -8.87 2.00
C LYS A 142 8.82 -8.70 2.51
N ASP A 143 9.50 -7.63 2.07
CA ASP A 143 10.94 -7.46 2.18
C ASP A 143 11.36 -6.44 3.21
N LEU A 144 10.84 -5.22 3.12
CA LEU A 144 11.32 -4.11 3.92
C LEU A 144 10.54 -3.91 5.22
N LEU A 145 9.22 -4.09 5.20
CA LEU A 145 8.38 -3.88 6.37
C LEU A 145 8.78 -4.78 7.57
N PRO A 146 9.10 -6.07 7.39
CA PRO A 146 9.55 -6.90 8.51
C PRO A 146 10.84 -6.38 9.17
N LEU A 147 11.75 -5.80 8.38
CA LEU A 147 12.98 -5.20 8.88
C LEU A 147 12.69 -3.92 9.68
N LEU A 148 11.85 -3.05 9.13
CA LEU A 148 11.41 -1.81 9.80
C LEU A 148 10.69 -2.12 11.11
N GLN A 149 9.78 -3.09 11.11
CA GLN A 149 9.04 -3.47 12.31
C GLN A 149 9.95 -4.10 13.37
N SER A 150 10.86 -5.00 12.97
CA SER A 150 11.73 -5.71 13.91
C SER A 150 12.84 -4.84 14.51
N SER A 151 13.22 -3.74 13.86
CA SER A 151 14.35 -2.91 14.28
C SER A 151 13.96 -1.49 14.73
N CYS A 152 12.89 -0.92 14.16
CA CYS A 152 12.60 0.52 14.29
C CYS A 152 11.21 0.78 14.87
N ALA A 153 10.19 0.02 14.47
CA ALA A 153 8.81 0.17 14.94
C ALA A 153 8.55 -0.52 16.30
N GLN A 154 9.51 -0.39 17.22
CA GLN A 154 9.47 -1.01 18.54
C GLN A 154 8.72 -0.15 19.56
N PRO A 155 8.12 -0.76 20.61
CA PRO A 155 7.51 -0.05 21.72
C PRO A 155 8.40 1.08 22.26
N GLY A 156 7.92 2.32 22.19
CA GLY A 156 8.69 3.49 22.63
C GLY A 156 9.54 4.17 21.56
N CYS A 157 9.52 3.69 20.32
CA CYS A 157 10.24 4.26 19.17
C CYS A 157 9.26 4.64 18.05
N HIS A 158 9.46 4.16 16.83
CA HIS A 158 8.63 4.50 15.65
C HIS A 158 7.43 3.55 15.46
N ASP A 159 6.84 3.11 16.58
CA ASP A 159 5.65 2.24 16.60
C ASP A 159 4.35 3.04 16.28
N ALA A 160 3.20 2.38 16.38
CA ALA A 160 1.90 3.00 16.11
C ALA A 160 1.36 3.93 17.22
N ILE A 161 2.00 4.00 18.38
CA ILE A 161 1.52 4.71 19.57
C ILE A 161 2.46 5.89 19.91
N THR A 162 3.74 5.59 20.11
CA THR A 162 4.80 6.51 20.50
C THR A 162 5.17 7.44 19.37
N MET A 163 5.28 6.91 18.13
CA MET A 163 5.66 7.67 16.95
C MET A 163 6.81 8.66 17.22
N GLN A 164 7.94 8.17 17.74
CA GLN A 164 9.09 9.01 18.09
C GLN A 164 9.44 9.95 16.92
N ASP A 165 9.57 11.25 17.22
CA ASP A 165 9.76 12.33 16.25
C ASP A 165 8.68 12.45 15.16
N GLY A 166 7.47 11.96 15.46
CA GLY A 166 6.32 11.95 14.54
C GLY A 166 6.37 10.84 13.49
N VAL A 167 7.35 9.93 13.55
CA VAL A 167 7.57 8.89 12.54
C VAL A 167 6.92 7.58 12.96
N ARG A 168 6.17 6.95 12.05
CA ARG A 168 5.52 5.65 12.22
C ARG A 168 5.95 4.69 11.12
N LEU A 169 6.57 3.57 11.49
CA LEU A 169 7.17 2.59 10.57
C LEU A 169 6.46 1.22 10.58
N THR A 170 5.17 1.22 10.89
CA THR A 170 4.40 -0.03 11.07
C THR A 170 3.66 -0.52 9.83
N ASP A 171 3.53 0.31 8.80
CA ASP A 171 2.88 0.01 7.52
C ASP A 171 3.35 0.98 6.44
N TYR A 172 3.09 0.63 5.18
CA TYR A 172 3.54 1.40 4.02
C TYR A 172 3.10 2.86 4.04
N ASN A 173 1.80 3.11 4.22
CA ASN A 173 1.23 4.46 4.19
C ASN A 173 1.90 5.37 5.22
N SER A 174 2.12 4.84 6.43
CA SER A 174 2.78 5.60 7.48
C SER A 174 4.25 5.88 7.17
N VAL A 175 4.96 4.90 6.60
CA VAL A 175 6.36 5.08 6.18
C VAL A 175 6.47 6.19 5.15
N ILE A 176 5.69 6.14 4.08
CA ILE A 176 5.72 7.17 3.02
C ILE A 176 5.31 8.54 3.55
N GLN A 177 4.31 8.61 4.43
CA GLN A 177 3.81 9.90 4.93
C GLN A 177 4.68 10.54 6.01
N THR A 178 5.38 9.75 6.83
CA THR A 178 6.01 10.24 8.05
C THR A 178 7.52 10.09 8.09
N ALA A 179 8.09 9.15 7.32
CA ALA A 179 9.53 8.86 7.38
C ALA A 179 10.37 9.68 6.38
N ASP A 180 9.75 10.64 5.68
CA ASP A 180 10.42 11.54 4.73
C ASP A 180 11.19 10.74 3.67
N VAL A 181 10.39 10.00 2.88
CA VAL A 181 10.80 9.17 1.75
C VAL A 181 10.57 9.95 0.47
N ASP A 182 11.63 10.18 -0.29
CA ASP A 182 11.60 10.78 -1.63
C ASP A 182 11.69 9.67 -2.69
N PRO A 183 10.59 9.30 -3.36
CA PRO A 183 10.60 8.29 -4.42
C PRO A 183 11.66 8.58 -5.49
N PHE A 184 12.42 7.54 -5.86
CA PHE A 184 13.53 7.59 -6.81
C PHE A 184 14.78 8.36 -6.31
N ASP A 185 14.78 8.87 -5.07
CA ASP A 185 15.91 9.61 -4.49
C ASP A 185 16.27 9.11 -3.08
N PRO A 186 17.04 8.00 -2.97
CA PRO A 186 17.51 7.48 -1.69
C PRO A 186 18.35 8.51 -0.91
N GLU A 187 19.21 9.25 -1.60
CA GLU A 187 20.09 10.26 -0.99
C GLU A 187 19.32 11.54 -0.59
N GLY A 188 18.13 11.76 -1.15
CA GLY A 188 17.16 12.77 -0.70
C GLY A 188 16.45 12.35 0.58
N SER A 189 16.11 11.07 0.69
CA SER A 189 15.27 10.50 1.74
C SER A 189 15.92 10.51 3.13
N LYS A 190 15.22 11.05 4.13
CA LYS A 190 15.72 11.10 5.51
C LYS A 190 15.83 9.72 6.14
N ILE A 191 14.88 8.82 5.87
CA ILE A 191 14.92 7.43 6.40
C ILE A 191 16.22 6.73 6.02
N TYR A 192 16.74 6.97 4.81
CA TYR A 192 17.99 6.38 4.34
C TYR A 192 19.19 7.04 5.05
N LYS A 193 19.24 8.37 5.09
CA LYS A 193 20.31 9.13 5.76
C LYS A 193 20.57 8.69 7.20
N VAL A 194 19.50 8.56 7.99
CA VAL A 194 19.65 8.22 9.42
C VAL A 194 20.09 6.78 9.65
N VAL A 195 19.76 5.85 8.75
CA VAL A 195 20.24 4.45 8.89
C VAL A 195 21.66 4.25 8.40
N THR A 196 22.18 5.15 7.56
CA THR A 196 23.56 5.14 7.07
C THR A 196 24.51 6.05 7.87
N GLU A 197 24.02 6.73 8.90
CA GLU A 197 24.83 7.64 9.70
C GLU A 197 25.88 6.89 10.55
N ASP A 198 27.10 7.40 10.60
CA ASP A 198 28.20 6.79 11.36
C ASP A 198 28.16 7.22 12.83
N GLU A 199 27.70 8.45 13.08
CA GLU A 199 27.67 9.06 14.39
C GLU A 199 26.61 8.40 15.30
N PRO A 200 26.99 7.76 16.43
CA PRO A 200 26.07 6.93 17.21
C PRO A 200 24.85 7.66 17.76
N GLN A 201 24.95 8.96 18.01
CA GLN A 201 23.83 9.78 18.51
C GLN A 201 22.82 10.18 17.41
N ASP A 202 23.23 10.12 16.15
CA ASP A 202 22.45 10.58 14.99
C ASP A 202 21.96 9.39 14.13
N ARG A 203 22.55 8.20 14.34
CA ARG A 203 22.20 6.94 13.67
C ARG A 203 20.92 6.29 14.22
N MET A 204 20.13 5.72 13.30
CA MET A 204 19.06 4.77 13.60
C MET A 204 19.41 3.34 13.13
N PRO A 205 19.06 2.28 13.89
CA PRO A 205 18.53 2.33 15.25
C PRO A 205 19.62 2.84 16.23
N PRO A 206 19.24 3.54 17.31
CA PRO A 206 20.20 4.12 18.24
C PRO A 206 20.88 3.04 19.10
N PRO A 207 22.10 3.28 19.61
CA PRO A 207 22.72 2.41 20.60
C PRO A 207 21.79 2.16 21.80
N PRO A 208 21.79 0.96 22.39
CA PRO A 208 22.76 -0.12 22.20
C PRO A 208 22.49 -1.06 21.03
N ALA A 209 21.47 -0.80 20.20
CA ALA A 209 21.23 -1.62 19.01
C ALA A 209 22.41 -1.54 18.04
N ASN A 210 22.68 -2.64 17.32
CA ASN A 210 23.65 -2.66 16.23
C ASN A 210 23.10 -1.86 15.03
N PRO A 211 23.98 -1.27 14.20
CA PRO A 211 23.56 -0.73 12.91
C PRO A 211 22.90 -1.82 12.07
N TRP A 212 22.05 -1.42 11.14
CA TRP A 212 21.60 -2.35 10.12
C TRP A 212 22.80 -2.90 9.33
N PRO A 213 22.83 -4.20 9.03
CA PRO A 213 23.81 -4.75 8.12
C PRO A 213 23.63 -4.15 6.72
N GLN A 214 24.72 -4.13 5.94
CA GLN A 214 24.72 -3.52 4.60
C GLN A 214 23.59 -4.06 3.71
N GLU A 215 23.26 -5.35 3.79
CA GLU A 215 22.17 -5.96 3.02
C GLU A 215 20.80 -5.30 3.28
N ASN A 216 20.50 -4.92 4.53
CA ASN A 216 19.25 -4.23 4.85
C ASN A 216 19.26 -2.78 4.34
N ILE A 217 20.43 -2.13 4.37
CA ILE A 217 20.64 -0.78 3.83
C ILE A 217 20.45 -0.80 2.30
N ASP A 218 21.04 -1.79 1.62
CA ASP A 218 20.93 -1.98 0.17
C ASP A 218 19.47 -2.24 -0.24
N MET A 219 18.73 -3.00 0.57
CA MET A 219 17.30 -3.26 0.36
C MET A 219 16.46 -1.99 0.48
N LEU A 220 16.71 -1.15 1.49
CA LEU A 220 16.07 0.15 1.63
C LEU A 220 16.41 1.07 0.45
N TYR A 221 17.69 1.18 0.10
CA TYR A 221 18.15 1.99 -1.03
C TYR A 221 17.46 1.59 -2.33
N LYS A 222 17.39 0.28 -2.60
CA LYS A 222 16.78 -0.28 -3.80
C LYS A 222 15.28 -0.04 -3.84
N TRP A 223 14.56 -0.24 -2.74
CA TRP A 223 13.13 0.07 -2.68
C TRP A 223 12.83 1.55 -2.95
N ILE A 224 13.60 2.49 -2.38
CA ILE A 224 13.44 3.92 -2.67
C ILE A 224 13.76 4.21 -4.14
N SER A 225 14.85 3.62 -4.67
CA SER A 225 15.25 3.74 -6.08
C SER A 225 14.18 3.22 -7.05
N GLN A 226 13.36 2.25 -6.64
CA GLN A 226 12.21 1.74 -7.39
C GLN A 226 10.99 2.68 -7.34
N GLY A 227 11.12 3.87 -6.76
CA GLY A 227 10.01 4.81 -6.56
C GLY A 227 9.25 4.57 -5.27
N ALA A 228 9.84 3.87 -4.30
CA ALA A 228 9.25 3.59 -3.00
C ALA A 228 7.83 3.00 -3.11
N GLN A 229 7.59 2.15 -4.11
CA GLN A 229 6.27 1.59 -4.41
C GLN A 229 5.94 0.44 -3.46
N ASN A 230 4.66 0.26 -3.15
CA ASN A 230 4.17 -0.89 -2.39
C ASN A 230 3.86 -2.10 -3.29
N LEU A 231 4.86 -2.51 -4.06
CA LEU A 231 4.74 -3.66 -4.96
C LEU A 231 4.42 -4.93 -4.16
N PHE A 232 3.68 -5.85 -4.78
CA PHE A 232 3.57 -7.22 -4.31
C PHE A 232 3.95 -8.21 -5.42
N CYS A 233 4.25 -9.42 -4.97
CA CYS A 233 4.28 -10.63 -5.78
C CYS A 233 3.61 -11.74 -4.99
N ASP A 234 3.15 -12.76 -5.68
CA ASP A 234 2.68 -13.97 -5.03
C ASP A 234 3.91 -14.70 -4.47
N GLU A 235 3.82 -15.16 -3.22
CA GLU A 235 4.81 -16.12 -2.73
C GLU A 235 4.74 -17.32 -3.68
N GLU A 236 5.87 -17.72 -4.28
CA GLU A 236 5.91 -18.93 -5.11
C GLU A 236 5.35 -20.11 -4.32
N GLU A 237 4.89 -21.15 -5.03
CA GLU A 237 4.48 -22.41 -4.39
C GLU A 237 5.46 -22.74 -3.27
N CYS A 238 4.94 -22.95 -2.06
CA CYS A 238 5.77 -23.03 -0.87
C CYS A 238 6.86 -24.09 -1.08
N ASP A 239 8.11 -23.66 -1.25
CA ASP A 239 9.18 -24.60 -1.51
C ASP A 239 9.49 -25.35 -0.21
N THR A 240 9.15 -26.64 -0.23
CA THR A 240 9.40 -27.58 0.86
C THR A 240 10.40 -28.67 0.46
N SER A 241 11.04 -28.54 -0.70
CA SER A 241 11.84 -29.62 -1.29
C SER A 241 13.17 -29.86 -0.56
N ASP A 242 13.75 -28.82 0.06
CA ASP A 242 15.02 -28.88 0.80
C ASP A 242 15.01 -27.96 2.03
N VAL A 243 14.19 -28.30 3.03
CA VAL A 243 14.06 -27.52 4.26
C VAL A 243 15.16 -27.88 5.28
N SER A 244 16.14 -26.98 5.43
CA SER A 244 17.21 -27.00 6.44
C SER A 244 17.36 -25.65 7.17
N TYR A 245 18.27 -25.58 8.13
CA TYR A 245 18.60 -24.32 8.79
C TYR A 245 19.16 -23.33 7.78
N THR A 246 20.07 -23.78 6.92
CA THR A 246 20.74 -22.93 5.93
C THR A 246 19.73 -22.34 4.94
N ILE A 247 18.80 -23.16 4.42
CA ILE A 247 17.73 -22.71 3.53
C ILE A 247 16.43 -23.43 3.91
N PRO A 248 15.31 -22.75 4.19
CA PRO A 248 15.11 -21.30 4.22
C PRO A 248 15.14 -20.71 5.65
N VAL A 249 15.32 -21.53 6.69
CA VAL A 249 15.03 -21.14 8.07
C VAL A 249 15.90 -19.99 8.56
N SER A 250 17.19 -19.97 8.24
CA SER A 250 18.10 -18.90 8.67
C SER A 250 17.65 -17.53 8.13
N GLY A 251 17.18 -17.47 6.87
CA GLY A 251 16.62 -16.27 6.27
C GLY A 251 15.34 -15.82 6.98
N ILE A 252 14.46 -16.75 7.35
CA ILE A 252 13.25 -16.44 8.15
C ILE A 252 13.65 -15.85 9.51
N ILE A 253 14.58 -16.50 10.23
CA ILE A 253 15.03 -16.04 11.54
C ILE A 253 15.70 -14.65 11.44
N GLN A 254 16.58 -14.47 10.45
CA GLN A 254 17.29 -13.21 10.25
C GLN A 254 16.31 -12.05 10.00
N LYS A 255 15.34 -12.25 9.10
CA LYS A 255 14.43 -11.19 8.65
C LYS A 255 13.31 -10.88 9.64
N HIS A 256 12.78 -11.90 10.31
CA HIS A 256 11.57 -11.75 11.11
C HIS A 256 11.81 -11.83 12.63
N CYS A 257 13.00 -12.22 13.08
CA CYS A 257 13.25 -12.48 14.50
C CYS A 257 14.46 -11.71 15.06
N LEU A 258 15.57 -11.64 14.32
CA LEU A 258 16.83 -11.11 14.86
C LEU A 258 16.82 -9.61 15.15
N GLY A 259 15.86 -8.81 14.67
CA GLY A 259 15.76 -7.40 15.08
C GLY A 259 15.53 -7.24 16.58
N CYS A 260 14.85 -8.20 17.22
CA CYS A 260 14.48 -8.17 18.64
C CYS A 260 15.07 -9.30 19.49
N HIS A 261 15.56 -10.36 18.86
CA HIS A 261 16.01 -11.59 19.52
C HIS A 261 17.45 -11.93 19.10
N ASN A 262 18.41 -11.06 19.41
CA ASN A 262 19.83 -11.24 19.11
C ASN A 262 20.69 -11.08 20.38
N ASP A 263 22.01 -11.25 20.29
CA ASP A 263 22.87 -11.24 21.48
C ASP A 263 22.94 -9.88 22.20
N ASN A 264 22.58 -8.79 21.51
CA ASN A 264 22.54 -7.43 22.05
C ASN A 264 21.11 -6.95 22.37
N SER A 265 20.08 -7.62 21.85
CA SER A 265 18.66 -7.34 22.06
C SER A 265 17.97 -8.63 22.49
N LEU A 266 17.92 -8.87 23.80
CA LEU A 266 17.36 -10.08 24.40
C LEU A 266 15.89 -9.87 24.81
N LEU A 267 15.06 -9.28 23.94
CA LEU A 267 13.64 -9.12 24.28
C LEU A 267 13.01 -10.50 24.53
N GLY A 268 12.32 -10.65 25.65
CA GLY A 268 11.81 -11.95 26.11
C GLY A 268 12.88 -12.89 26.70
N GLY A 269 14.10 -12.41 26.95
CA GLY A 269 15.17 -13.14 27.63
C GLY A 269 15.85 -14.22 26.81
N LEU A 270 15.80 -14.13 25.47
CA LEU A 270 16.41 -15.10 24.57
C LEU A 270 17.09 -14.42 23.39
N SER A 271 18.05 -15.14 22.79
CA SER A 271 18.67 -14.81 21.51
C SER A 271 18.40 -15.95 20.53
N LEU A 272 18.18 -15.60 19.26
CA LEU A 272 18.06 -16.51 18.13
C LEU A 272 19.28 -16.42 17.20
N GLU A 273 20.35 -15.78 17.65
CA GLU A 273 21.58 -15.60 16.87
C GLU A 273 22.40 -16.88 16.84
N GLY A 274 22.28 -17.62 15.73
CA GLY A 274 23.00 -18.87 15.46
C GLY A 274 22.16 -20.13 15.65
N TYR A 275 22.52 -21.17 14.90
CA TYR A 275 21.79 -22.44 14.79
C TYR A 275 21.42 -23.07 16.15
N ASP A 276 22.39 -23.23 17.05
CA ASP A 276 22.18 -23.92 18.34
C ASP A 276 21.11 -23.24 19.21
N LYS A 277 21.05 -21.91 19.17
CA LYS A 277 20.06 -21.14 19.93
C LYS A 277 18.68 -21.29 19.32
N VAL A 278 18.56 -21.23 17.99
CA VAL A 278 17.29 -21.47 17.28
C VAL A 278 16.78 -22.88 17.55
N VAL A 279 17.65 -23.91 17.46
CA VAL A 279 17.28 -25.31 17.75
C VAL A 279 16.79 -25.47 19.19
N THR A 280 17.38 -24.77 20.15
CA THR A 280 16.93 -24.83 21.55
C THR A 280 15.49 -24.36 21.71
N ILE A 281 15.13 -23.22 21.11
CA ILE A 281 13.77 -22.66 21.15
C ILE A 281 12.78 -23.45 20.27
N ALA A 282 13.28 -24.09 19.21
CA ALA A 282 12.49 -24.93 18.34
C ALA A 282 12.12 -26.26 19.02
N SER A 283 13.07 -26.87 19.72
CA SER A 283 12.94 -28.19 20.36
C SER A 283 11.98 -28.20 21.55
N ASP A 284 11.78 -27.06 22.22
CA ASP A 284 10.82 -26.93 23.32
C ASP A 284 9.43 -26.44 22.87
N GLY A 285 9.21 -26.33 21.55
CA GLY A 285 7.94 -25.96 20.95
C GLY A 285 7.63 -24.46 20.96
N ARG A 286 8.46 -23.63 21.62
CA ARG A 286 8.21 -22.18 21.70
C ARG A 286 8.28 -21.52 20.33
N LEU A 287 9.18 -21.93 19.44
CA LEU A 287 9.29 -21.33 18.11
C LEU A 287 7.96 -21.44 17.36
N LEU A 288 7.45 -22.66 17.18
CA LEU A 288 6.18 -22.89 16.47
C LEU A 288 4.98 -22.31 17.21
N GLY A 289 4.86 -22.52 18.52
CA GLY A 289 3.71 -22.01 19.27
C GLY A 289 3.58 -20.49 19.19
N THR A 290 4.71 -19.79 19.23
CA THR A 290 4.78 -18.33 19.16
C THR A 290 4.48 -17.79 17.76
N VAL A 291 5.07 -18.37 16.69
CA VAL A 291 4.83 -17.91 15.30
C VAL A 291 3.50 -18.38 14.73
N LYS A 292 2.92 -19.46 15.28
CA LYS A 292 1.55 -19.91 14.97
C LYS A 292 0.48 -19.11 15.72
N HIS A 293 0.87 -18.27 16.68
CA HIS A 293 -0.02 -17.54 17.59
C HIS A 293 -0.94 -18.51 18.36
N GLU A 294 -0.39 -19.64 18.81
CA GLU A 294 -1.13 -20.66 19.56
C GLU A 294 -1.48 -20.18 20.97
N VAL A 295 -2.63 -20.64 21.47
CA VAL A 295 -3.09 -20.32 22.83
C VAL A 295 -2.06 -20.81 23.85
N GLY A 296 -1.61 -19.90 24.73
CA GLY A 296 -0.61 -20.18 25.76
C GLY A 296 0.81 -19.73 25.39
N TYR A 297 1.05 -19.29 24.15
CA TYR A 297 2.30 -18.69 23.71
C TYR A 297 2.13 -17.18 23.45
N PRO A 298 3.16 -16.35 23.72
CA PRO A 298 3.15 -14.96 23.25
C PRO A 298 3.14 -14.93 21.73
N ALA A 299 2.27 -14.15 21.10
CA ALA A 299 2.24 -14.00 19.65
C ALA A 299 3.47 -13.21 19.14
N MET A 300 4.19 -13.76 18.14
CA MET A 300 5.30 -13.06 17.46
C MET A 300 5.18 -13.15 15.93
N PRO A 301 5.71 -12.18 15.17
CA PRO A 301 6.36 -10.95 15.65
C PRO A 301 5.39 -10.03 16.40
N LYS A 302 5.88 -9.38 17.47
CA LYS A 302 5.01 -8.61 18.38
C LYS A 302 4.42 -7.40 17.65
N ASN A 303 3.12 -7.17 17.82
CA ASN A 303 2.36 -6.08 17.16
C ASN A 303 2.42 -6.12 15.62
N SER A 304 2.72 -7.28 15.05
CA SER A 304 2.71 -7.52 13.61
C SER A 304 1.75 -8.66 13.27
N SER A 305 1.47 -8.81 11.98
CA SER A 305 0.78 -9.98 11.46
C SER A 305 1.60 -11.25 11.72
N LYS A 306 0.91 -12.38 11.70
CA LYS A 306 1.53 -13.71 11.71
C LYS A 306 2.45 -13.84 10.49
N LEU A 307 3.50 -14.65 10.60
CA LEU A 307 4.26 -15.07 9.42
C LEU A 307 3.32 -15.73 8.40
N SER A 308 3.67 -15.67 7.11
CA SER A 308 2.89 -16.36 6.08
C SER A 308 2.84 -17.86 6.34
N ASP A 309 1.76 -18.50 5.90
CA ASP A 309 1.55 -19.93 6.14
C ASP A 309 2.69 -20.78 5.54
N CYS A 310 3.30 -20.36 4.43
CA CYS A 310 4.48 -21.03 3.89
C CYS A 310 5.68 -20.97 4.84
N LYS A 311 6.03 -19.80 5.39
CA LYS A 311 7.15 -19.67 6.34
C LYS A 311 6.92 -20.53 7.58
N ILE A 312 5.69 -20.58 8.07
CA ILE A 312 5.32 -21.43 9.21
C ILE A 312 5.46 -22.91 8.84
N LEU A 313 5.00 -23.31 7.65
CA LEU A 313 5.13 -24.68 7.15
C LEU A 313 6.61 -25.08 7.03
N GLN A 314 7.47 -24.20 6.53
CA GLN A 314 8.91 -24.46 6.45
C GLN A 314 9.53 -24.63 7.85
N LEU A 315 9.18 -23.78 8.83
CA LEU A 315 9.63 -23.97 10.22
C LEU A 315 9.09 -25.29 10.81
N GLU A 316 7.87 -25.67 10.47
CA GLU A 316 7.25 -26.92 10.93
C GLU A 316 7.95 -28.15 10.33
N ILE A 317 8.19 -28.17 9.03
CA ILE A 317 8.93 -29.25 8.36
C ILE A 317 10.35 -29.35 8.93
N TRP A 318 11.04 -28.22 9.10
CA TRP A 318 12.40 -28.19 9.66
C TRP A 318 12.44 -28.83 11.05
N THR A 319 11.51 -28.47 11.93
CA THR A 319 11.44 -29.03 13.29
C THR A 319 11.04 -30.51 13.30
N GLN A 320 10.07 -30.90 12.47
CA GLN A 320 9.64 -32.31 12.34
C GLN A 320 10.74 -33.22 11.78
N ASN A 321 11.60 -32.69 10.90
CA ASN A 321 12.72 -33.43 10.32
C ASN A 321 13.95 -33.51 11.24
N GLY A 322 13.85 -33.08 12.50
CA GLY A 322 14.96 -33.13 13.46
C GLY A 322 15.98 -32.01 13.27
N THR A 323 15.51 -30.84 12.83
CA THR A 323 16.29 -29.60 12.65
C THR A 323 17.57 -29.81 11.83
N PRO A 324 17.50 -30.31 10.58
CA PRO A 324 18.70 -30.43 9.74
C PRO A 324 19.36 -29.07 9.51
N GLN A 325 20.70 -29.04 9.47
CA GLN A 325 21.47 -27.81 9.28
C GLN A 325 21.59 -27.41 7.81
#